data_AF-A0A932VC25-F1
#
_entry.id   AF-A0A932VC25-F1
#
_cell.length_a   1.000
_cell.length_b   1.000
_cell.length_c   1.000
_cell.angle_alpha   90.00
_cell.angle_beta   90.00
_cell.angle_gamma   90.00
#
_symmetry.space_group_name_H-M   'P 1'
#
loop_
_entity.id
_entity.type
_entity.pdbx_description
1 polymer ?
#
loop_
_entity_poly.entity_id
_entity_poly.type
_entity_poly.pdbx_seq_one_letter_code
_entity_poly.pdbx_strand_id
1 'polypeptide(L)'
;MSASSALADGSAIITPVVITGGSPTAPVCVVPKIISPGSGCCSYSIANNVTKKFETYNQPGHVFGNEDDARAYAGTVHAKMPFFEPIGSGERLVGGWFYDNGGFHAAADYMKNDLSTSTDPSFLVHAVANGKVLSVYWDDWLGNTVVVEHTAGDGSKYRSVYNHVRNGFTNDLAHARAIDLSKYGNPPDTSNWSKYKKYAMNPNPDPRFWGGDDQVVLVKVGDQVSSGQVIAHSGDTGAGGAGNGLDVNGNPTDSRTANVHLHLFVAVPHPTIVGRWMFIDPYGVYQQVNTGCYALLKDTWYQRLYAAYYPSFHNISAMLLDKYQDYYRGMGMGMRTLGPFRRDLEKDKRRSLFCLSQAGRR
;
A
#
# COMPACT_ATOMS: atom_id res chain seq x y z
N MET A 1 -37.72 -28.73 37.81
CA MET A 1 -38.01 -27.38 38.34
C MET A 1 -37.02 -26.42 37.71
N SER A 2 -37.55 -25.33 37.16
CA SER A 2 -36.86 -24.27 36.43
C SER A 2 -36.11 -23.28 37.33
N ALA A 3 -35.08 -22.66 36.77
CA ALA A 3 -34.66 -21.24 36.84
C ALA A 3 -33.12 -21.19 36.91
N SER A 4 -32.37 -20.64 35.94
CA SER A 4 -32.35 -19.28 35.36
C SER A 4 -32.04 -18.17 36.37
N SER A 5 -30.86 -17.56 36.21
CA SER A 5 -30.52 -16.11 36.36
C SER A 5 -29.04 -16.00 36.78
N ALA A 6 -28.21 -15.08 36.31
CA ALA A 6 -28.24 -14.11 35.22
C ALA A 6 -26.77 -13.65 35.07
N LEU A 7 -26.26 -13.60 33.84
CA LEU A 7 -25.03 -12.87 33.53
C LEU A 7 -25.41 -11.39 33.46
N ALA A 8 -24.80 -10.57 34.33
CA ALA A 8 -24.98 -9.13 34.29
C ALA A 8 -24.28 -8.56 33.05
N ASP A 9 -25.11 -8.07 32.13
CA ASP A 9 -24.78 -7.24 31.00
C ASP A 9 -24.24 -5.88 31.49
N GLY A 10 -23.00 -5.58 31.11
CA GLY A 10 -22.32 -4.32 31.37
C GLY A 10 -22.03 -3.57 30.08
N SER A 11 -22.97 -3.56 29.13
CA SER A 11 -22.91 -2.65 27.99
C SER A 11 -23.27 -1.23 28.44
N ALA A 12 -22.24 -0.41 28.64
CA ALA A 12 -22.43 1.03 28.67
C ALA A 12 -22.97 1.45 27.30
N ILE A 13 -24.27 1.70 27.22
CA ILE A 13 -24.94 2.30 26.08
C ILE A 13 -24.35 3.71 25.93
N ILE A 14 -23.38 3.84 25.02
CA ILE A 14 -22.96 5.14 24.53
C ILE A 14 -24.12 5.66 23.70
N THR A 15 -24.91 6.57 24.27
CA THR A 15 -25.93 7.33 23.56
C THR A 15 -25.28 7.90 22.28
N PRO A 16 -25.82 7.61 21.08
CA PRO A 16 -25.25 8.12 19.86
C PRO A 16 -25.28 9.65 19.93
N VAL A 17 -24.10 10.27 19.89
CA VAL A 17 -23.99 11.70 19.62
C VAL A 17 -24.46 11.88 18.18
N VAL A 18 -25.67 12.40 18.05
CA VAL A 18 -26.19 12.88 16.78
C VAL A 18 -25.31 14.07 16.36
N ILE A 19 -24.36 13.83 15.46
CA ILE A 19 -23.64 14.91 14.77
C ILE A 19 -24.59 15.47 13.70
N THR A 20 -25.59 16.23 14.13
CA THR A 20 -26.30 17.18 13.26
C THR A 20 -25.39 18.40 13.10
N GLY A 21 -24.67 18.48 11.98
CA GLY A 21 -23.90 19.70 11.65
C GLY A 21 -22.55 19.51 11.00
N GLY A 22 -22.29 18.42 10.26
CA GLY A 22 -21.12 18.35 9.40
C GLY A 22 -21.21 19.40 8.30
N SER A 23 -20.46 20.50 8.42
CA SER A 23 -20.30 21.53 7.40
C SER A 23 -20.04 20.89 6.02
N PRO A 24 -20.64 21.37 4.91
CA PRO A 24 -20.40 20.87 3.54
C PRO A 24 -18.95 21.04 3.03
N THR A 25 -18.03 21.42 3.91
CA THR A 25 -16.68 21.91 3.59
C THR A 25 -15.62 21.15 4.38
N ALA A 26 -15.80 19.85 4.65
CA ALA A 26 -14.62 19.04 4.98
C ALA A 26 -13.61 19.25 3.83
N PRO A 27 -12.41 19.77 4.11
CA PRO A 27 -11.48 20.12 3.04
C PRO A 27 -11.16 18.83 2.28
N VAL A 28 -11.53 18.81 1.00
CA VAL A 28 -11.05 17.82 0.06
C VAL A 28 -9.53 17.90 0.10
N CYS A 29 -8.88 16.75 0.06
CA CYS A 29 -7.45 16.69 -0.11
C CYS A 29 -7.00 17.60 -1.25
N VAL A 30 -5.82 18.22 -1.13
CA VAL A 30 -5.29 19.03 -2.22
C VAL A 30 -5.21 18.21 -3.50
N VAL A 31 -5.36 18.86 -4.66
CA VAL A 31 -5.23 18.22 -5.97
C VAL A 31 -3.87 17.53 -6.04
N PRO A 32 -3.80 16.19 -5.99
CA PRO A 32 -2.55 15.53 -5.60
C PRO A 32 -1.69 15.26 -6.82
N LYS A 33 -0.38 15.36 -6.73
CA LYS A 33 0.51 15.17 -7.87
C LYS A 33 0.64 13.68 -8.19
N ILE A 34 0.42 13.22 -9.41
CA ILE A 34 0.50 11.78 -9.72
C ILE A 34 1.91 11.40 -10.17
N ILE A 35 2.52 12.22 -11.02
CA ILE A 35 3.85 11.97 -11.58
C ILE A 35 4.88 12.83 -10.88
N SER A 36 6.12 12.36 -10.76
CA SER A 36 7.26 13.24 -10.48
C SER A 36 8.14 13.33 -11.72
N PRO A 37 7.96 14.36 -12.59
CA PRO A 37 8.76 14.49 -13.81
C PRO A 37 10.26 14.48 -13.48
N GLY A 38 11.03 13.70 -14.21
CA GLY A 38 12.47 13.57 -14.01
C GLY A 38 12.90 12.71 -12.80
N SER A 39 11.97 12.15 -12.04
CA SER A 39 12.30 11.11 -11.07
C SER A 39 12.87 9.90 -11.81
N GLY A 40 14.15 9.56 -11.59
CA GLY A 40 14.71 8.30 -12.08
C GLY A 40 14.29 7.09 -11.25
N CYS A 41 13.57 7.30 -10.14
CA CYS A 41 13.16 6.25 -9.23
C CYS A 41 12.02 5.40 -9.79
N CYS A 42 11.84 4.26 -9.12
CA CYS A 42 10.52 3.67 -8.91
C CYS A 42 9.90 3.06 -10.16
N SER A 43 10.76 2.66 -11.11
CA SER A 43 10.43 1.69 -12.15
C SER A 43 11.31 0.47 -11.96
N TYR A 44 10.70 -0.71 -11.97
CA TYR A 44 11.38 -1.95 -11.61
C TYR A 44 11.18 -3.01 -12.69
N SER A 45 12.15 -3.92 -12.74
CA SER A 45 12.05 -5.17 -13.47
C SER A 45 11.78 -6.26 -12.43
N ILE A 46 10.53 -6.72 -12.33
CA ILE A 46 10.10 -7.65 -11.27
C ILE A 46 9.92 -9.04 -11.89
N ALA A 47 10.42 -10.05 -11.20
CA ALA A 47 10.32 -11.42 -11.68
C ALA A 47 8.86 -11.90 -11.69
N ASN A 48 8.52 -12.71 -12.68
CA ASN A 48 7.33 -13.54 -12.76
C ASN A 48 7.78 -15.00 -12.88
N ASN A 49 7.85 -15.69 -11.74
CA ASN A 49 8.41 -17.04 -11.69
C ASN A 49 7.48 -18.08 -12.35
N VAL A 50 6.19 -17.79 -12.51
CA VAL A 50 5.27 -18.63 -13.29
C VAL A 50 5.64 -18.63 -14.78
N THR A 51 5.95 -17.46 -15.35
CA THR A 51 6.29 -17.34 -16.78
C THR A 51 7.80 -17.35 -17.06
N LYS A 52 8.63 -17.34 -16.01
CA LYS A 52 10.10 -17.28 -16.06
C LYS A 52 10.60 -16.03 -16.82
N LYS A 53 9.91 -14.91 -16.65
CA LYS A 53 10.26 -13.62 -17.28
C LYS A 53 10.35 -12.54 -16.22
N PHE A 54 11.13 -11.51 -16.52
CA PHE A 54 11.00 -10.23 -15.83
C PHE A 54 9.98 -9.36 -16.57
N GLU A 55 9.09 -8.73 -15.81
CA GLU A 55 8.10 -7.79 -16.32
C GLU A 55 8.43 -6.38 -15.83
N THR A 56 8.20 -5.40 -16.70
CA THR A 56 8.48 -3.99 -16.38
C THR A 56 7.29 -3.38 -15.65
N TYR A 57 7.57 -2.74 -14.53
CA TYR A 57 6.64 -1.93 -13.75
C TYR A 57 7.11 -0.49 -13.81
N ASN A 58 6.26 0.39 -14.29
CA ASN A 58 6.58 1.79 -14.50
C ASN A 58 5.89 2.66 -13.45
N GLN A 59 6.61 3.67 -12.97
CA GLN A 59 5.94 4.82 -12.37
C GLN A 59 5.11 5.56 -13.43
N PRO A 60 3.99 6.22 -13.05
CA PRO A 60 3.16 6.95 -14.00
C PRO A 60 3.91 8.01 -14.83
N GLY A 61 4.97 8.63 -14.29
CA GLY A 61 5.79 9.61 -15.02
C GLY A 61 6.60 9.05 -16.20
N HIS A 62 6.74 7.72 -16.29
CA HIS A 62 7.33 7.04 -17.45
C HIS A 62 6.27 6.49 -18.42
N VAL A 63 5.00 6.54 -18.04
CA VAL A 63 3.86 6.09 -18.86
C VAL A 63 3.21 7.28 -19.55
N PHE A 64 3.08 8.40 -18.85
CA PHE A 64 2.42 9.61 -19.33
C PHE A 64 3.45 10.72 -19.55
N GLY A 65 3.29 11.46 -20.65
CA GLY A 65 4.18 12.58 -20.99
C GLY A 65 3.93 13.83 -20.15
N ASN A 66 2.80 13.91 -19.43
CA ASN A 66 2.44 15.04 -18.58
C ASN A 66 1.50 14.60 -17.43
N GLU A 67 1.31 15.51 -16.47
CA GLU A 67 0.49 15.31 -15.29
C GLU A 67 -1.01 15.17 -15.62
N ASP A 68 -1.53 15.92 -16.59
CA ASP A 68 -2.96 15.92 -16.92
C ASP A 68 -3.41 14.55 -17.48
N ASP A 69 -2.60 13.93 -18.34
CA ASP A 69 -2.87 12.58 -18.86
C ASP A 69 -2.83 11.53 -17.75
N ALA A 70 -1.87 11.66 -16.82
CA ALA A 70 -1.80 10.78 -15.65
C ALA A 70 -3.04 10.92 -14.75
N ARG A 71 -3.54 12.15 -14.57
CA ARG A 71 -4.78 12.43 -13.82
C ARG A 71 -6.01 11.87 -14.50
N ALA A 72 -6.12 12.07 -15.80
CA ALA A 72 -7.22 11.53 -16.59
C ALA A 72 -7.26 10.01 -16.45
N TYR A 73 -6.11 9.34 -16.58
CA TYR A 73 -6.02 7.90 -16.41
C TYR A 73 -6.34 7.45 -14.97
N ALA A 74 -5.76 8.09 -13.94
CA ALA A 74 -6.06 7.74 -12.54
C ALA A 74 -7.55 7.86 -12.21
N GLY A 75 -8.27 8.82 -12.82
CA GLY A 75 -9.73 8.92 -12.71
C GLY A 75 -10.50 7.72 -13.28
N THR A 76 -9.90 6.93 -14.17
CA THR A 76 -10.50 5.70 -14.71
C THR A 76 -10.22 4.47 -13.84
N VAL A 77 -9.21 4.52 -12.98
CA VAL A 77 -8.81 3.38 -12.15
C VAL A 77 -9.78 3.23 -10.99
N HIS A 78 -10.35 2.03 -10.85
CA HIS A 78 -11.25 1.69 -9.76
C HIS A 78 -11.21 0.21 -9.45
N ALA A 79 -11.58 -0.16 -8.23
CA ALA A 79 -11.67 -1.56 -7.82
C ALA A 79 -12.79 -2.29 -8.58
N LYS A 80 -12.42 -3.40 -9.21
CA LYS A 80 -13.35 -4.36 -9.86
C LYS A 80 -13.57 -5.63 -9.02
N MET A 81 -12.87 -5.71 -7.89
CA MET A 81 -12.98 -6.76 -6.88
C MET A 81 -12.62 -6.18 -5.51
N PRO A 82 -12.96 -6.82 -4.39
CA PRO A 82 -12.63 -6.31 -3.06
C PRO A 82 -11.11 -6.28 -2.83
N PHE A 83 -10.60 -5.15 -2.34
CA PHE A 83 -9.24 -5.00 -1.82
C PHE A 83 -9.29 -4.46 -0.38
N PHE A 84 -8.36 -4.93 0.44
CA PHE A 84 -8.20 -4.57 1.85
C PHE A 84 -6.74 -4.19 2.12
N GLU A 85 -6.52 -3.44 3.19
CA GLU A 85 -5.16 -3.12 3.65
C GLU A 85 -4.40 -4.42 3.97
N PRO A 86 -3.09 -4.47 3.72
CA PRO A 86 -2.28 -5.68 3.91
C PRO A 86 -1.89 -5.92 5.38
N ILE A 87 -2.57 -5.26 6.33
CA ILE A 87 -2.19 -5.17 7.75
C ILE A 87 -3.40 -5.42 8.67
N GLY A 88 -3.15 -5.62 9.96
CA GLY A 88 -4.17 -5.77 11.00
C GLY A 88 -4.48 -4.45 11.74
N SER A 89 -5.00 -4.56 12.96
CA SER A 89 -5.40 -3.40 13.79
C SER A 89 -4.26 -2.77 14.60
N GLY A 90 -3.07 -3.38 14.62
CA GLY A 90 -1.91 -2.93 15.40
C GLY A 90 -0.94 -2.06 14.59
N GLU A 91 -1.24 -1.86 13.31
CA GLU A 91 -0.35 -1.27 12.31
C GLU A 91 -0.94 0.03 11.77
N ARG A 92 -0.10 0.79 11.05
CA ARG A 92 -0.48 2.04 10.40
C ARG A 92 0.31 2.27 9.12
N LEU A 93 -0.28 3.08 8.25
CA LEU A 93 0.43 3.70 7.14
C LEU A 93 1.41 4.77 7.67
N VAL A 94 2.66 4.72 7.23
CA VAL A 94 3.72 5.68 7.57
C VAL A 94 4.34 6.36 6.35
N GLY A 95 4.23 5.74 5.17
CA GLY A 95 4.72 6.29 3.90
C GLY A 95 3.65 6.19 2.82
N GLY A 96 3.52 7.24 2.01
CA GLY A 96 2.47 7.39 0.99
C GLY A 96 3.08 7.50 -0.39
N TRP A 97 2.31 7.92 -1.38
CA TRP A 97 2.77 8.03 -2.77
C TRP A 97 4.02 8.92 -2.94
N PHE A 98 4.15 9.93 -2.07
CA PHE A 98 5.39 10.64 -1.81
C PHE A 98 5.83 10.44 -0.37
N TYR A 99 7.14 10.44 -0.18
CA TYR A 99 7.72 10.62 1.15
C TYR A 99 7.39 12.01 1.70
N ASP A 100 7.35 12.13 3.02
CA ASP A 100 7.08 13.40 3.71
C ASP A 100 8.12 14.51 3.40
N ASN A 101 9.31 14.13 2.91
CA ASN A 101 10.32 15.09 2.42
C ASN A 101 10.07 15.56 0.97
N GLY A 102 8.98 15.12 0.33
CA GLY A 102 8.62 15.43 -1.05
C GLY A 102 9.22 14.50 -2.11
N GLY A 103 10.08 13.56 -1.72
CA GLY A 103 10.64 12.56 -2.62
C GLY A 103 9.58 11.62 -3.17
N PHE A 104 9.72 11.23 -4.44
CA PHE A 104 8.79 10.27 -5.05
C PHE A 104 9.01 8.86 -4.50
N HIS A 105 7.90 8.19 -4.15
CA HIS A 105 7.94 6.90 -3.45
C HIS A 105 7.20 5.79 -4.22
N ALA A 106 6.07 6.10 -4.86
CA ALA A 106 5.26 5.18 -5.66
C ALA A 106 4.71 3.94 -4.93
N ALA A 107 4.69 3.96 -3.60
CA ALA A 107 4.29 2.85 -2.76
C ALA A 107 3.52 3.32 -1.52
N ALA A 108 3.09 2.35 -0.72
CA ALA A 108 2.57 2.56 0.62
C ALA A 108 3.44 1.79 1.62
N ASP A 109 3.94 2.48 2.64
CA ASP A 109 4.72 1.86 3.71
C ASP A 109 3.88 1.71 4.97
N TYR A 110 3.96 0.53 5.59
CA TYR A 110 3.24 0.21 6.81
C TYR A 110 4.17 -0.23 7.92
N MET A 111 3.90 0.25 9.13
CA MET A 111 4.64 -0.10 10.35
C MET A 111 3.69 -0.37 11.50
N LYS A 112 4.16 -1.08 12.51
CA LYS A 112 3.47 -1.26 13.78
C LYS A 112 3.35 0.06 14.54
N ASN A 113 2.21 0.32 15.19
CA ASN A 113 1.92 1.58 15.89
C ASN A 113 2.82 1.80 17.11
N ASP A 114 2.87 0.80 17.99
CA ASP A 114 3.50 0.90 19.29
C ASP A 114 4.71 -0.04 19.37
N LEU A 115 5.89 0.57 19.43
CA LEU A 115 7.17 -0.13 19.41
C LEU A 115 7.96 0.21 20.65
N SER A 116 8.27 -0.82 21.44
CA SER A 116 9.25 -0.74 22.52
C SER A 116 10.62 -1.22 22.02
N THR A 117 11.69 -0.86 22.73
CA THR A 117 13.04 -1.33 22.42
C THR A 117 13.26 -2.83 22.69
N SER A 118 12.27 -3.55 23.22
CA SER A 118 12.35 -4.99 23.51
C SER A 118 11.39 -5.84 22.68
N THR A 119 10.55 -5.22 21.85
CA THR A 119 9.55 -5.94 21.04
C THR A 119 10.03 -6.12 19.60
N ASP A 120 9.67 -7.25 19.00
CA ASP A 120 9.79 -7.44 17.55
C ASP A 120 8.86 -6.44 16.82
N PRO A 121 9.42 -5.56 15.98
CA PRO A 121 8.63 -4.60 15.22
C PRO A 121 7.88 -5.21 14.03
N SER A 122 8.13 -6.49 13.71
CA SER A 122 7.39 -7.21 12.68
C SER A 122 5.92 -7.39 13.02
N PHE A 123 5.14 -7.58 11.96
CA PHE A 123 3.71 -7.87 11.97
C PHE A 123 3.35 -8.79 10.80
N LEU A 124 2.18 -9.41 10.88
CA LEU A 124 1.69 -10.30 9.84
C LEU A 124 1.24 -9.50 8.61
N VAL A 125 1.70 -9.91 7.44
CA VAL A 125 1.35 -9.32 6.15
C VAL A 125 0.25 -10.16 5.50
N HIS A 126 -0.81 -9.50 5.09
CA HIS A 126 -2.00 -10.14 4.53
C HIS A 126 -2.14 -9.86 3.02
N ALA A 127 -2.62 -10.84 2.27
CA ALA A 127 -2.98 -10.66 0.87
C ALA A 127 -4.13 -9.65 0.74
N VAL A 128 -3.92 -8.59 -0.03
CA VAL A 128 -4.89 -7.49 -0.18
C VAL A 128 -6.21 -7.94 -0.82
N ALA A 129 -6.20 -8.99 -1.63
CA ALA A 129 -7.36 -9.51 -2.35
C ALA A 129 -7.11 -10.97 -2.76
N ASN A 130 -8.17 -11.66 -3.21
CA ASN A 130 -8.03 -12.98 -3.82
C ASN A 130 -7.08 -12.92 -5.01
N GLY A 131 -6.22 -13.92 -5.19
CA GLY A 131 -5.29 -13.90 -6.30
C GLY A 131 -4.40 -15.13 -6.38
N LYS A 132 -3.48 -15.11 -7.35
CA LYS A 132 -2.48 -16.15 -7.57
C LYS A 132 -1.08 -15.59 -7.33
N VAL A 133 -0.28 -16.30 -6.55
CA VAL A 133 1.12 -15.95 -6.32
C VAL A 133 1.92 -16.20 -7.60
N LEU A 134 2.52 -15.13 -8.15
CA LEU A 134 3.35 -15.19 -9.34
C LEU A 134 4.82 -15.43 -9.02
N SER A 135 5.28 -14.88 -7.91
CA SER A 135 6.69 -14.85 -7.55
C SER A 135 6.89 -14.81 -6.04
N VAL A 136 7.91 -15.52 -5.60
CA VAL A 136 8.52 -15.42 -4.26
C VAL A 136 10.02 -15.48 -4.52
N TYR A 137 10.73 -14.37 -4.29
CA TYR A 137 12.14 -14.27 -4.65
C TYR A 137 12.88 -13.23 -3.79
N TRP A 138 14.20 -13.29 -3.82
CA TRP A 138 15.08 -12.27 -3.27
C TRP A 138 15.51 -11.28 -4.34
N ASP A 139 15.39 -9.99 -4.03
CA ASP A 139 16.00 -8.88 -4.75
C ASP A 139 16.94 -8.12 -3.82
N ASP A 140 18.11 -7.70 -4.30
CA ASP A 140 19.08 -7.04 -3.44
C ASP A 140 18.57 -5.67 -2.93
N TRP A 141 17.68 -5.00 -3.67
CA TRP A 141 17.05 -3.73 -3.27
C TRP A 141 15.75 -3.96 -2.48
N LEU A 142 14.84 -4.79 -3.01
CA LEU A 142 13.50 -5.02 -2.44
C LEU A 142 13.46 -6.09 -1.34
N GLY A 143 14.54 -6.83 -1.13
CA GLY A 143 14.61 -7.93 -0.16
C GLY A 143 13.79 -9.14 -0.61
N ASN A 144 13.27 -9.91 0.35
CA ASN A 144 12.28 -10.92 0.00
C ASN A 144 11.03 -10.24 -0.52
N THR A 145 10.56 -10.71 -1.66
CA THR A 145 9.46 -10.11 -2.41
C THR A 145 8.44 -11.18 -2.77
N VAL A 146 7.17 -10.90 -2.48
CA VAL A 146 6.02 -11.70 -2.93
C VAL A 146 5.22 -10.89 -3.95
N VAL A 147 4.87 -11.50 -5.07
CA VAL A 147 4.02 -10.88 -6.10
C VAL A 147 2.73 -11.68 -6.24
N VAL A 148 1.58 -11.03 -6.12
CA VAL A 148 0.26 -11.64 -6.30
C VAL A 148 -0.48 -10.95 -7.44
N GLU A 149 -0.98 -11.73 -8.41
CA GLU A 149 -1.90 -11.24 -9.44
C GLU A 149 -3.35 -11.51 -9.04
N HIS A 150 -4.15 -10.45 -9.07
CA HIS A 150 -5.56 -10.46 -8.76
C HIS A 150 -6.33 -10.31 -10.07
N THR A 151 -7.24 -11.25 -10.34
CA THR A 151 -8.10 -11.20 -11.53
C THR A 151 -9.55 -11.10 -11.08
N ALA A 152 -10.19 -9.98 -11.43
CA ALA A 152 -11.60 -9.75 -11.15
C ALA A 152 -12.49 -10.64 -12.04
N GLY A 153 -13.78 -10.75 -11.69
CA GLY A 153 -14.73 -11.55 -12.47
C GLY A 153 -14.92 -11.08 -13.92
N ASP A 154 -14.65 -9.81 -14.20
CA ASP A 154 -14.67 -9.23 -15.56
C ASP A 154 -13.35 -9.38 -16.33
N GLY A 155 -12.36 -10.07 -15.74
CA GLY A 155 -11.03 -10.27 -16.31
C GLY A 155 -10.05 -9.12 -16.08
N SER A 156 -10.47 -8.02 -15.44
CA SER A 156 -9.56 -6.93 -15.05
C SER A 156 -8.49 -7.47 -14.10
N LYS A 157 -7.24 -7.04 -14.31
CA LYS A 157 -6.09 -7.51 -13.54
C LYS A 157 -5.48 -6.40 -12.70
N TYR A 158 -4.95 -6.81 -11.55
CA TYR A 158 -4.16 -5.98 -10.64
C TYR A 158 -3.00 -6.81 -10.11
N ARG A 159 -1.95 -6.16 -9.64
CA ARG A 159 -0.87 -6.83 -8.91
C ARG A 159 -0.55 -6.10 -7.62
N SER A 160 -0.32 -6.87 -6.58
CA SER A 160 0.31 -6.40 -5.34
C SER A 160 1.71 -7.00 -5.23
N VAL A 161 2.66 -6.17 -4.80
CA VAL A 161 4.06 -6.55 -4.59
C VAL A 161 4.42 -6.19 -3.15
N TYR A 162 4.68 -7.22 -2.35
CA TYR A 162 4.99 -7.12 -0.92
C TYR A 162 6.50 -7.25 -0.77
N ASN A 163 7.17 -6.18 -0.39
CA ASN A 163 8.63 -6.11 -0.32
C ASN A 163 9.10 -6.04 1.14
N HIS A 164 10.40 -6.24 1.33
CA HIS A 164 11.09 -6.20 2.61
C HIS A 164 10.57 -7.23 3.62
N VAL A 165 9.89 -8.29 3.18
CA VAL A 165 9.35 -9.30 4.10
C VAL A 165 10.47 -10.23 4.62
N ARG A 166 10.20 -10.93 5.72
CA ARG A 166 11.12 -11.95 6.26
C ARG A 166 10.92 -13.28 5.55
N ASN A 167 12.00 -14.04 5.41
CA ASN A 167 11.97 -15.40 4.88
C ASN A 167 12.92 -16.35 5.64
N GLY A 168 12.98 -16.18 6.97
CA GLY A 168 13.86 -16.92 7.87
C GLY A 168 15.21 -16.25 8.05
N PHE A 169 15.61 -16.07 9.31
CA PHE A 169 16.84 -15.40 9.73
C PHE A 169 18.09 -15.85 8.95
N THR A 170 18.31 -17.16 8.87
CA THR A 170 19.48 -17.75 8.22
C THR A 170 19.49 -17.47 6.72
N ASN A 171 18.33 -17.60 6.07
CA ASN A 171 18.17 -17.30 4.65
C ASN A 171 18.43 -15.82 4.36
N ASP A 172 17.81 -14.94 5.13
CA ASP A 172 17.83 -13.50 4.90
C ASP A 172 19.25 -12.93 5.09
N LEU A 173 19.95 -13.36 6.14
CA LEU A 173 21.36 -13.00 6.35
C LEU A 173 22.26 -13.56 5.26
N ALA A 174 22.05 -14.80 4.80
CA ALA A 174 22.87 -15.39 3.74
C ALA A 174 22.76 -14.57 2.45
N HIS A 175 21.54 -14.19 2.06
CA HIS A 175 21.32 -13.34 0.90
C HIS A 175 21.92 -11.94 1.06
N ALA A 176 21.66 -11.27 2.19
CA ALA A 176 22.21 -9.93 2.45
C ALA A 176 23.75 -9.91 2.47
N ARG A 177 24.38 -10.96 3.06
CA ARG A 177 25.83 -11.16 3.05
C ARG A 177 26.37 -11.57 1.68
N ALA A 178 25.55 -12.05 0.77
CA ALA A 178 25.96 -12.37 -0.59
C ALA A 178 25.91 -11.17 -1.56
N ILE A 179 25.29 -10.05 -1.18
CA ILE A 179 25.22 -8.85 -2.02
C ILE A 179 26.62 -8.39 -2.44
N ASP A 180 26.83 -8.28 -3.75
CA ASP A 180 28.07 -7.80 -4.35
C ASP A 180 27.93 -6.33 -4.74
N LEU A 181 28.57 -5.46 -3.96
CA LEU A 181 28.52 -4.00 -4.15
C LEU A 181 29.13 -3.54 -5.49
N SER A 182 29.96 -4.35 -6.13
CA SER A 182 30.56 -3.99 -7.42
C SER A 182 29.53 -3.95 -8.56
N LYS A 183 28.45 -4.73 -8.45
CA LYS A 183 27.30 -4.69 -9.39
C LYS A 183 26.58 -3.35 -9.39
N TYR A 184 26.75 -2.57 -8.32
CA TYR A 184 26.13 -1.27 -8.11
C TYR A 184 27.13 -0.11 -8.22
N GLY A 185 28.28 -0.35 -8.87
CA GLY A 185 29.28 0.67 -9.11
C GLY A 185 30.11 1.05 -7.88
N ASN A 186 30.23 0.15 -6.90
CA ASN A 186 30.95 0.38 -5.62
C ASN A 186 30.46 1.65 -4.93
N PRO A 187 29.19 1.66 -4.48
CA PRO A 187 28.58 2.85 -3.95
C PRO A 187 29.27 3.31 -2.64
N PRO A 188 29.25 4.62 -2.33
CA PRO A 188 29.93 5.16 -1.17
C PRO A 188 29.35 4.60 0.14
N ASP A 189 30.10 4.71 1.23
CA ASP A 189 29.70 4.23 2.56
C ASP A 189 28.39 4.83 3.09
N THR A 190 28.01 6.01 2.62
CA THR A 190 26.76 6.68 2.96
C THR A 190 25.54 6.12 2.21
N SER A 191 25.75 5.28 1.20
CA SER A 191 24.68 4.69 0.40
C SER A 191 23.92 3.62 1.18
N ASN A 192 22.65 3.42 0.82
CA ASN A 192 21.82 2.36 1.40
C ASN A 192 22.43 0.97 1.20
N TRP A 193 23.06 0.73 0.06
CA TRP A 193 23.77 -0.51 -0.25
C TRP A 193 24.90 -0.81 0.74
N SER A 194 25.81 0.15 0.95
CA SER A 194 26.98 -0.03 1.81
C SER A 194 26.57 -0.14 3.28
N LYS A 195 25.58 0.64 3.73
CA LYS A 195 25.03 0.55 5.08
C LYS A 195 24.39 -0.81 5.35
N TYR A 196 23.55 -1.29 4.43
CA TYR A 196 22.88 -2.60 4.56
C TYR A 196 23.88 -3.76 4.55
N LYS A 197 24.94 -3.67 3.73
CA LYS A 197 26.01 -4.66 3.73
C LYS A 197 26.70 -4.76 5.10
N LYS A 198 27.04 -3.62 5.71
CA LYS A 198 27.65 -3.58 7.06
C LYS A 198 26.70 -4.14 8.11
N TYR A 199 25.42 -3.79 8.04
CA TYR A 199 24.38 -4.31 8.93
C TYR A 199 24.29 -5.84 8.89
N ALA A 200 24.26 -6.44 7.70
CA ALA A 200 24.24 -7.90 7.53
C ALA A 200 25.55 -8.59 7.97
N MET A 201 26.68 -7.87 7.89
CA MET A 201 28.00 -8.37 8.32
C MET A 201 28.25 -8.19 9.82
N ASN A 202 27.31 -7.64 10.58
CA ASN A 202 27.42 -7.57 12.04
C ASN A 202 27.62 -8.99 12.60
N PRO A 203 28.65 -9.23 13.45
CA PRO A 203 28.88 -10.55 14.03
C PRO A 203 27.76 -11.01 14.97
N ASN A 204 26.97 -10.07 15.51
CA ASN A 204 25.82 -10.33 16.37
C ASN A 204 24.57 -9.60 15.82
N PRO A 205 23.96 -10.08 14.70
CA PRO A 205 22.74 -9.49 14.16
C PRO A 205 21.62 -9.54 15.21
N ASP A 206 20.89 -8.44 15.39
CA ASP A 206 19.80 -8.37 16.36
C ASP A 206 18.59 -9.19 15.85
N PRO A 207 18.21 -10.29 16.53
CA PRO A 207 17.12 -11.16 16.08
C PRO A 207 15.76 -10.46 16.11
N ARG A 208 15.62 -9.32 16.80
CA ARG A 208 14.37 -8.54 16.76
C ARG A 208 14.11 -7.98 15.36
N PHE A 209 15.15 -7.61 14.61
CA PHE A 209 15.00 -6.94 13.32
C PHE A 209 15.04 -7.93 12.16
N TRP A 210 15.94 -8.92 12.24
CA TRP A 210 16.04 -9.99 11.25
C TRP A 210 14.97 -11.09 11.42
N GLY A 211 14.39 -11.21 12.62
CA GLY A 211 13.42 -12.26 12.94
C GLY A 211 14.05 -13.61 13.26
N GLY A 212 13.20 -14.64 13.32
CA GLY A 212 13.59 -16.04 13.51
C GLY A 212 13.52 -16.86 12.22
N ASP A 213 14.06 -18.07 12.23
CA ASP A 213 13.96 -19.01 11.10
C ASP A 213 12.53 -19.55 10.87
N ASP A 214 11.63 -19.35 11.84
CA ASP A 214 10.21 -19.67 11.75
C ASP A 214 9.37 -18.57 11.08
N GLN A 215 9.92 -17.35 10.96
CA GLN A 215 9.27 -16.23 10.31
C GLN A 215 9.57 -16.21 8.80
N VAL A 216 8.83 -17.03 8.07
CA VAL A 216 9.04 -17.30 6.65
C VAL A 216 7.95 -16.69 5.76
N VAL A 217 8.19 -16.65 4.44
CA VAL A 217 7.11 -16.46 3.47
C VAL A 217 6.23 -17.71 3.48
N LEU A 218 4.93 -17.54 3.71
CA LEU A 218 3.96 -18.61 3.96
C LEU A 218 3.27 -19.13 2.69
N VAL A 219 3.64 -18.57 1.53
CA VAL A 219 3.06 -18.93 0.24
C VAL A 219 4.14 -19.28 -0.77
N LYS A 220 3.77 -20.01 -1.81
CA LYS A 220 4.66 -20.44 -2.89
C LYS A 220 4.15 -19.97 -4.24
N VAL A 221 5.06 -19.91 -5.21
CA VAL A 221 4.71 -19.63 -6.60
C VAL A 221 3.64 -20.61 -7.08
N GLY A 222 2.55 -20.07 -7.61
CA GLY A 222 1.41 -20.84 -8.12
C GLY A 222 0.23 -20.96 -7.15
N ASP A 223 0.44 -20.70 -5.86
CA ASP A 223 -0.62 -20.80 -4.85
C ASP A 223 -1.75 -19.81 -5.13
N GLN A 224 -2.98 -20.23 -4.80
CA GLN A 224 -4.12 -19.33 -4.70
C GLN A 224 -4.16 -18.77 -3.28
N VAL A 225 -4.34 -17.46 -3.16
CA VAL A 225 -4.51 -16.79 -1.87
C VAL A 225 -5.90 -16.17 -1.78
N SER A 226 -6.47 -16.22 -0.58
CA SER A 226 -7.69 -15.48 -0.25
C SER A 226 -7.36 -14.10 0.29
N SER A 227 -8.27 -13.16 0.11
CA SER A 227 -8.19 -11.85 0.75
C SER A 227 -8.09 -11.99 2.28
N GLY A 228 -7.17 -11.25 2.89
CA GLY A 228 -6.90 -11.32 4.33
C GLY A 228 -6.10 -12.56 4.77
N GLN A 229 -5.74 -13.47 3.86
CA GLN A 229 -4.84 -14.58 4.17
C GLN A 229 -3.45 -14.04 4.53
N VAL A 230 -2.87 -14.51 5.63
CA VAL A 230 -1.48 -14.20 5.98
C VAL A 230 -0.54 -14.84 4.95
N ILE A 231 0.40 -14.06 4.42
CA ILE A 231 1.35 -14.52 3.39
C ILE A 231 2.81 -14.37 3.81
N ALA A 232 3.13 -13.51 4.77
CA ALA A 232 4.49 -13.30 5.25
C ALA A 232 4.51 -12.53 6.59
N HIS A 233 5.72 -12.29 7.09
CA HIS A 233 6.02 -11.34 8.15
C HIS A 233 6.70 -10.10 7.55
N SER A 234 6.36 -8.90 7.99
CA SER A 234 7.12 -7.70 7.62
C SER A 234 8.54 -7.76 8.17
N GLY A 235 9.48 -7.08 7.52
CA GLY A 235 10.89 -7.15 7.86
C GLY A 235 11.65 -5.91 7.44
N ASP A 236 12.97 -6.04 7.44
CA ASP A 236 13.93 -5.03 7.02
C ASP A 236 14.85 -5.58 5.90
N THR A 237 14.37 -6.54 5.12
CA THR A 237 15.20 -7.20 4.10
C THR A 237 15.40 -6.30 2.87
N GLY A 238 16.60 -6.35 2.27
CA GLY A 238 16.94 -5.58 1.08
C GLY A 238 17.44 -4.16 1.38
N ALA A 239 18.37 -3.67 0.56
CA ALA A 239 19.04 -2.40 0.81
C ALA A 239 18.10 -1.19 0.71
N GLY A 240 17.05 -1.26 -0.13
CA GLY A 240 16.08 -0.17 -0.30
C GLY A 240 15.25 0.10 0.95
N GLY A 241 14.97 -0.95 1.72
CA GLY A 241 14.23 -0.89 2.97
C GLY A 241 15.16 -0.51 4.13
N ALA A 242 15.92 -1.48 4.66
CA ALA A 242 16.78 -1.28 5.83
C ALA A 242 17.74 -0.11 5.67
N GLY A 243 18.34 0.09 4.48
CA GLY A 243 19.37 1.10 4.26
C GLY A 243 18.99 2.51 4.73
N ASN A 244 17.71 2.90 4.62
CA ASN A 244 17.22 4.20 5.08
C ASN A 244 17.15 4.33 6.61
N GLY A 245 17.04 3.21 7.33
CA GLY A 245 17.01 3.13 8.80
C GLY A 245 18.36 2.90 9.45
N LEU A 246 19.46 2.98 8.70
CA LEU A 246 20.82 2.66 9.18
C LEU A 246 21.74 3.88 9.13
N ASP A 247 22.67 3.95 10.08
CA ASP A 247 23.82 4.85 10.05
C ASP A 247 24.92 4.34 9.10
N VAL A 248 25.99 5.11 8.93
CA VAL A 248 27.13 4.77 8.04
C VAL A 248 27.90 3.51 8.45
N ASN A 249 27.71 3.05 9.69
CA ASN A 249 28.33 1.84 10.25
C ASN A 249 27.39 0.63 10.14
N GLY A 250 26.17 0.81 9.63
CA GLY A 250 25.17 -0.25 9.55
C GLY A 250 24.45 -0.51 10.87
N ASN A 251 24.42 0.46 11.80
CA ASN A 251 23.60 0.36 13.00
C ASN A 251 22.23 1.01 12.77
N PRO A 252 21.13 0.43 13.32
CA PRO A 252 19.82 1.07 13.34
C PRO A 252 19.84 2.48 13.94
N THR A 253 19.29 3.44 13.22
CA THR A 253 19.11 4.83 13.72
C THR A 253 17.92 4.94 14.68
N ASP A 254 16.92 4.07 14.54
CA ASP A 254 15.85 3.85 15.51
C ASP A 254 15.95 2.42 16.08
N SER A 255 16.39 2.32 17.33
CA SER A 255 16.58 1.04 18.05
C SER A 255 15.29 0.29 18.36
N ARG A 256 14.13 0.87 18.08
CA ARG A 256 12.82 0.23 18.24
C ARG A 256 12.38 -0.48 16.98
N THR A 257 12.81 -0.01 15.80
CA THR A 257 12.22 -0.44 14.52
C THR A 257 13.25 -0.98 13.54
N ALA A 258 14.46 -0.40 13.50
CA ALA A 258 15.44 -0.61 12.42
C ALA A 258 14.87 -0.46 11.00
N ASN A 259 13.81 0.36 10.85
CA ASN A 259 13.02 0.46 9.63
C ASN A 259 12.40 -0.88 9.18
N VAL A 260 12.01 -1.76 10.10
CA VAL A 260 11.13 -2.89 9.80
C VAL A 260 9.76 -2.34 9.38
N HIS A 261 9.36 -2.63 8.15
CA HIS A 261 8.10 -2.18 7.56
C HIS A 261 7.66 -3.11 6.43
N LEU A 262 6.43 -2.95 5.98
CA LEU A 262 5.99 -3.47 4.69
C LEU A 262 6.02 -2.34 3.68
N HIS A 263 6.76 -2.51 2.59
CA HIS A 263 6.68 -1.64 1.43
C HIS A 263 5.83 -2.29 0.35
N LEU A 264 4.66 -1.73 0.08
CA LEU A 264 3.69 -2.30 -0.84
C LEU A 264 3.56 -1.48 -2.12
N PHE A 265 3.81 -2.13 -3.26
CA PHE A 265 3.34 -1.61 -4.55
C PHE A 265 1.98 -2.20 -4.92
N VAL A 266 1.14 -1.38 -5.54
CA VAL A 266 -0.05 -1.84 -6.26
C VAL A 266 0.05 -1.37 -7.71
N ALA A 267 -0.24 -2.26 -8.65
CA ALA A 267 -0.09 -2.01 -10.07
C ALA A 267 -1.30 -2.47 -10.88
N VAL A 268 -1.53 -1.77 -11.99
CA VAL A 268 -2.51 -2.10 -13.03
C VAL A 268 -1.79 -2.34 -14.37
N PRO A 269 -2.41 -3.03 -15.34
CA PRO A 269 -1.84 -3.17 -16.68
C PRO A 269 -1.53 -1.80 -17.29
N HIS A 270 -0.37 -1.71 -17.95
CA HIS A 270 0.02 -0.51 -18.68
C HIS A 270 -1.03 -0.19 -19.76
N PRO A 271 -1.47 1.08 -19.89
CA PRO A 271 -2.61 1.44 -20.74
C PRO A 271 -2.42 1.12 -22.23
N THR A 272 -1.18 1.16 -22.72
CA THR A 272 -0.88 1.06 -24.16
C THR A 272 0.12 -0.04 -24.52
N ILE A 273 0.73 -0.74 -23.54
CA ILE A 273 1.80 -1.71 -23.80
C ILE A 273 1.44 -3.02 -23.11
N VAL A 274 1.13 -4.04 -23.91
CA VAL A 274 0.76 -5.36 -23.41
C VAL A 274 1.92 -5.98 -22.62
N GLY A 275 1.60 -6.57 -21.47
CA GLY A 275 2.58 -7.25 -20.61
C GLY A 275 3.46 -6.32 -19.76
N ARG A 276 3.17 -5.01 -19.74
CA ARG A 276 3.76 -4.07 -18.78
C ARG A 276 2.75 -3.65 -17.73
N TRP A 277 3.27 -3.14 -16.63
CA TRP A 277 2.49 -2.73 -15.47
C TRP A 277 2.82 -1.29 -15.10
N MET A 278 1.87 -0.62 -14.46
CA MET A 278 2.04 0.72 -13.95
C MET A 278 1.60 0.77 -12.49
N PHE A 279 2.45 1.35 -11.64
CA PHE A 279 2.09 1.57 -10.24
C PHE A 279 1.00 2.62 -10.09
N ILE A 280 0.19 2.44 -9.06
CA ILE A 280 -0.89 3.36 -8.68
C ILE A 280 -0.95 3.47 -7.16
N ASP A 281 -1.50 4.58 -6.65
CA ASP A 281 -1.81 4.68 -5.24
C ASP A 281 -3.12 3.93 -4.94
N PRO A 282 -3.09 2.84 -4.16
CA PRO A 282 -4.32 2.09 -3.83
C PRO A 282 -5.30 2.89 -2.96
N TYR A 283 -4.90 4.02 -2.38
CA TYR A 283 -5.78 4.94 -1.66
C TYR A 283 -6.38 6.03 -2.54
N GLY A 284 -5.96 6.17 -3.81
CA GLY A 284 -6.43 7.24 -4.69
C GLY A 284 -6.09 8.65 -4.18
N VAL A 285 -5.06 8.78 -3.35
CA VAL A 285 -4.66 10.03 -2.67
C VAL A 285 -3.50 10.70 -3.37
N TYR A 286 -2.51 9.95 -3.86
CA TYR A 286 -1.30 10.40 -4.56
C TYR A 286 -0.52 11.52 -3.84
N GLN A 287 -0.38 11.42 -2.51
CA GLN A 287 0.19 12.48 -1.66
C GLN A 287 1.15 11.93 -0.59
N GLN A 288 1.66 12.80 0.28
CA GLN A 288 2.39 12.45 1.50
C GLN A 288 1.41 12.05 2.62
N VAL A 289 1.84 11.20 3.54
CA VAL A 289 0.99 10.73 4.66
C VAL A 289 0.70 11.86 5.63
N ASN A 290 1.69 12.73 5.91
CA ASN A 290 1.56 13.86 6.83
C ASN A 290 0.44 14.86 6.47
N THR A 291 -0.09 14.81 5.24
CA THR A 291 -1.24 15.64 4.82
C THR A 291 -2.56 15.19 5.44
N GLY A 292 -2.60 13.99 6.06
CA GLY A 292 -3.80 13.39 6.63
C GLY A 292 -4.79 12.87 5.59
N CYS A 293 -4.44 12.90 4.30
CA CYS A 293 -5.32 12.54 3.19
C CYS A 293 -5.57 11.04 3.03
N TYR A 294 -4.65 10.23 3.56
CA TYR A 294 -4.77 8.77 3.56
C TYR A 294 -5.87 8.24 4.47
N ALA A 295 -6.34 9.04 5.45
CA ALA A 295 -7.42 8.65 6.34
C ALA A 295 -8.64 8.19 5.51
N LEU A 296 -9.11 6.96 5.78
CA LEU A 296 -10.09 6.26 4.94
C LEU A 296 -11.43 7.02 4.79
N LEU A 297 -11.77 7.85 5.77
CA LEU A 297 -13.01 8.65 5.79
C LEU A 297 -12.86 10.03 5.11
N LYS A 298 -11.70 10.36 4.55
CA LYS A 298 -11.47 11.62 3.83
C LYS A 298 -11.85 11.51 2.36
N ASP A 299 -12.49 12.56 1.84
CA ASP A 299 -12.73 12.76 0.41
C ASP A 299 -11.39 12.79 -0.36
N THR A 300 -11.34 12.04 -1.46
CA THR A 300 -10.18 11.95 -2.35
C THR A 300 -10.56 12.33 -3.78
N TRP A 301 -9.57 12.75 -4.56
CA TRP A 301 -9.76 13.08 -5.97
C TRP A 301 -9.99 11.85 -6.85
N TYR A 302 -9.49 10.69 -6.44
CA TYR A 302 -9.58 9.44 -7.18
C TYR A 302 -10.24 8.36 -6.35
N GLN A 303 -10.76 7.34 -7.02
CA GLN A 303 -11.37 6.20 -6.34
C GLN A 303 -10.29 5.39 -5.60
N ARG A 304 -10.59 5.02 -4.36
CA ARG A 304 -9.74 4.11 -3.59
C ARG A 304 -9.91 2.70 -4.14
N LEU A 305 -8.81 1.96 -4.25
CA LEU A 305 -8.89 0.51 -4.43
C LEU A 305 -9.26 -0.17 -3.11
N TYR A 306 -8.65 0.25 -2.00
CA TYR A 306 -8.98 -0.30 -0.69
C TYR A 306 -10.37 0.12 -0.25
N ALA A 307 -11.17 -0.90 0.07
CA ALA A 307 -12.40 -0.68 0.79
C ALA A 307 -12.05 -0.27 2.22
N ALA A 308 -12.72 0.75 2.73
CA ALA A 308 -12.63 1.08 4.15
C ALA A 308 -13.30 -0.06 4.93
N TYR A 309 -12.56 -1.06 5.38
CA TYR A 309 -13.09 -2.11 6.23
C TYR A 309 -12.26 -2.24 7.49
N TYR A 310 -12.89 -1.82 8.59
CA TYR A 310 -12.52 -2.23 9.94
C TYR A 310 -12.91 -3.71 10.14
N PRO A 311 -12.04 -4.54 10.74
CA PRO A 311 -12.31 -5.96 11.00
C PRO A 311 -13.58 -6.25 11.83
N SER A 312 -14.14 -5.26 12.52
CA SER A 312 -15.29 -5.38 13.42
C SER A 312 -16.64 -5.14 12.75
N PHE A 313 -16.88 -5.68 11.55
CA PHE A 313 -18.12 -5.52 10.78
C PHE A 313 -19.35 -6.26 11.37
N HIS A 314 -19.60 -6.04 12.66
CA HIS A 314 -20.84 -6.35 13.36
C HIS A 314 -21.52 -5.09 13.96
N ASN A 315 -21.07 -3.87 13.63
CA ASN A 315 -21.57 -2.65 14.29
C ASN A 315 -21.80 -1.45 13.34
N ILE A 316 -22.43 -1.67 12.18
CA ILE A 316 -23.00 -0.55 11.41
C ILE A 316 -24.40 -0.26 11.91
N SER A 317 -24.71 0.99 12.24
CA SER A 317 -26.06 1.37 12.65
C SER A 317 -27.02 1.35 11.45
N ALA A 318 -28.29 1.00 11.70
CA ALA A 318 -29.33 0.99 10.68
C ALA A 318 -29.47 2.33 9.94
N MET A 319 -29.15 3.44 10.61
CA MET A 319 -29.13 4.79 10.03
C MET A 319 -28.08 4.96 8.93
N LEU A 320 -26.91 4.31 9.06
CA LEU A 320 -25.86 4.33 8.03
C LEU A 320 -26.24 3.47 6.81
N LEU A 321 -26.90 2.33 7.06
CA LEU A 321 -27.46 1.49 6.01
C LEU A 321 -28.58 2.22 5.23
N ASP A 322 -29.41 2.98 5.93
CA ASP A 322 -30.51 3.76 5.36
C ASP A 322 -30.04 5.02 4.62
N LYS A 323 -29.01 5.71 5.13
CA LYS A 323 -28.44 6.90 4.49
C LYS A 323 -27.74 6.61 3.15
N TYR A 324 -27.21 5.41 2.98
CA TYR A 324 -26.53 4.98 1.76
C TYR A 324 -27.31 3.86 1.04
N GLN A 325 -28.63 3.81 1.23
CA GLN A 325 -29.48 2.72 0.74
C GLN A 325 -29.43 2.55 -0.79
N ASP A 326 -29.34 3.63 -1.56
CA ASP A 326 -29.17 3.58 -3.02
C ASP A 326 -27.77 3.10 -3.44
N TYR A 327 -26.77 3.38 -2.62
CA TYR A 327 -25.41 2.88 -2.79
C TYR A 327 -25.32 1.37 -2.51
N TYR A 328 -26.07 0.85 -1.53
CA TYR A 328 -26.15 -0.59 -1.24
C TYR A 328 -27.04 -1.37 -2.23
N ARG A 329 -28.18 -0.80 -2.66
CA ARG A 329 -29.12 -1.47 -3.58
C ARG A 329 -28.66 -1.47 -5.05
N GLY A 330 -27.82 -0.51 -5.45
CA GLY A 330 -27.21 -0.48 -6.79
C GLY A 330 -26.05 -1.47 -7.00
N MET A 331 -25.56 -2.11 -5.93
CA MET A 331 -24.44 -3.05 -5.95
C MET A 331 -24.91 -4.52 -5.97
N GLY A 332 -25.49 -4.94 -7.10
CA GLY A 332 -25.65 -6.37 -7.38
C GLY A 332 -24.29 -7.08 -7.27
N MET A 333 -24.04 -7.71 -6.11
CA MET A 333 -22.79 -8.38 -5.71
C MET A 333 -21.48 -7.61 -5.99
N GLY A 334 -20.87 -7.04 -4.94
CA GLY A 334 -19.46 -6.61 -4.95
C GLY A 334 -19.24 -5.27 -4.27
N MET A 335 -18.63 -5.29 -3.08
CA MET A 335 -18.27 -4.11 -2.30
C MET A 335 -17.38 -3.15 -3.12
N ARG A 336 -17.90 -1.95 -3.40
CA ARG A 336 -17.10 -0.80 -3.83
C ARG A 336 -16.82 0.09 -2.62
N THR A 337 -15.69 0.77 -2.62
CA THR A 337 -15.07 1.41 -1.46
C THR A 337 -15.92 2.57 -0.91
N LEU A 338 -15.97 2.76 0.43
CA LEU A 338 -16.77 3.79 1.13
C LEU A 338 -16.15 5.21 1.09
N GLY A 339 -15.16 5.45 0.23
CA GLY A 339 -14.65 6.79 -0.01
C GLY A 339 -15.64 7.58 -0.88
N PRO A 340 -16.08 8.79 -0.51
CA PRO A 340 -16.90 9.62 -1.38
C PRO A 340 -16.11 9.96 -2.65
N PHE A 341 -16.39 9.28 -3.75
CA PHE A 341 -15.94 9.71 -5.06
C PHE A 341 -16.83 10.84 -5.53
N ARG A 342 -16.34 12.09 -5.48
CA ARG A 342 -17.05 13.24 -6.03
C ARG A 342 -16.97 13.26 -7.56
N ARG A 343 -18.03 12.77 -8.22
CA ARG A 343 -18.26 12.91 -9.67
C ARG A 343 -18.43 14.37 -10.13
N ASP A 344 -18.73 15.27 -9.21
CA ASP A 344 -19.16 16.64 -9.46
C ASP A 344 -18.06 17.56 -10.04
N LEU A 345 -16.79 17.17 -9.96
CA LEU A 345 -15.67 17.94 -10.53
C LEU A 345 -15.52 17.78 -12.06
N GLU A 346 -16.12 16.75 -12.67
CA GLU A 346 -16.22 16.67 -14.15
C GLU A 346 -17.24 17.66 -14.72
N LYS A 347 -18.25 18.06 -13.93
CA LYS A 347 -19.28 19.01 -14.38
C LYS A 347 -18.78 20.45 -14.41
N ASP A 348 -17.85 20.83 -13.52
CA ASP A 348 -17.33 22.19 -13.48
C ASP A 348 -16.35 22.52 -14.63
N LYS A 349 -15.66 21.52 -15.20
CA LYS A 349 -14.88 21.73 -16.44
C LYS A 349 -15.77 21.96 -17.68
N ARG A 350 -17.00 21.42 -17.71
CA ARG A 350 -17.95 21.70 -18.81
C ARG A 350 -18.65 23.04 -18.67
N ARG A 351 -18.76 23.60 -17.46
CA ARG A 351 -19.29 24.95 -17.24
C ARG A 351 -18.29 26.04 -17.59
N SER A 352 -16.99 25.85 -17.34
CA SER A 352 -15.96 26.83 -17.69
C SER A 352 -15.72 26.96 -19.20
N LEU A 353 -15.98 25.91 -19.99
CA LEU A 353 -15.95 26.00 -21.47
C LEU A 353 -17.21 26.64 -22.07
N PHE A 354 -18.35 26.64 -21.38
CA PHE A 354 -19.59 27.24 -21.89
C PHE A 354 -19.71 28.75 -21.62
N CYS A 355 -18.88 29.32 -20.73
CA CYS A 355 -18.86 30.77 -20.46
C CYS A 355 -17.89 31.56 -21.35
N LEU A 356 -17.07 30.91 -22.18
CA LEU A 356 -16.10 31.58 -23.08
C LEU A 356 -16.58 31.71 -24.54
N SER A 357 -17.78 31.25 -24.90
CA SER A 357 -18.30 31.34 -26.29
C SER A 357 -19.44 32.34 -26.51
N GLN A 358 -19.72 33.25 -25.56
CA GLN A 358 -20.76 34.30 -25.73
C GLN A 358 -20.26 35.75 -25.65
N ALA A 359 -18.97 35.99 -25.46
CA ALA A 359 -18.41 37.35 -25.54
C ALA A 359 -17.78 37.59 -26.91
N GLY A 360 -18.60 37.86 -27.94
CA GLY A 360 -18.06 38.14 -29.27
C GLY A 360 -19.08 38.31 -30.39
N ARG A 361 -20.20 39.01 -30.17
CA ARG A 361 -20.97 39.68 -31.25
C ARG A 361 -21.66 40.93 -30.69
N ARG A 362 -21.04 42.08 -30.91
CA ARG A 362 -21.73 43.35 -31.19
C ARG A 362 -20.91 44.10 -32.22
#